data_AF-A0A8H2NUI6-F1
#
_entry.id   AF-A0A8H2NUI6-F1
#
_cell.length_a   1.000
_cell.length_b   1.000
_cell.length_c   1.000
_cell.angle_alpha   90.00
_cell.angle_beta   90.00
_cell.angle_gamma   90.00
#
_symmetry.space_group_name_H-M   'P 1'
#
loop_
_entity.id
_entity.type
_entity.pdbx_description
1 polymer ?
#
loop_
_entity_poly.entity_id
_entity_poly.type
_entity_poly.pdbx_seq_one_letter_code
_entity_poly.pdbx_strand_id
1 'polypeptide(L)' 'MPGFHEVRALSLHLYKKAGKDGQKIAGHASEGMTKNYLRDHEKIVWSEAIRI' A
#
# COMPACT_ATOMS: atom_id res chain seq x y z
N MET A 1 -10.38 5.47 -13.55
CA MET A 1 -10.69 5.48 -12.10
C MET A 1 -10.08 4.23 -11.50
N PRO A 2 -9.38 4.32 -10.35
CA PRO A 2 -8.81 3.14 -9.70
C PRO A 2 -9.92 2.18 -9.23
N GLY A 3 -9.64 0.89 -9.29
CA GLY A 3 -10.53 -0.18 -8.83
C GLY A 3 -10.59 -0.30 -7.31
N PHE A 4 -11.56 -1.07 -6.82
CA PHE A 4 -11.78 -1.29 -5.38
C PHE A 4 -10.51 -1.76 -4.65
N HIS A 5 -9.82 -2.76 -5.21
CA HIS A 5 -8.63 -3.32 -4.59
C HIS A 5 -7.44 -2.36 -4.58
N GLU A 6 -7.34 -1.46 -5.57
CA GLU A 6 -6.30 -0.43 -5.64
C GLU A 6 -6.54 0.66 -4.58
N VAL A 7 -7.78 1.12 -4.43
CA VAL A 7 -8.17 2.06 -3.35
C VAL A 7 -7.93 1.44 -1.97
N ARG A 8 -8.26 0.15 -1.81
CA ARG A 8 -8.02 -0.60 -0.58
C ARG A 8 -6.53 -0.75 -0.26
N ALA A 9 -5.70 -1.04 -1.27
CA ALA A 9 -4.24 -1.11 -1.11
C ALA A 9 -3.68 0.24 -0.64
N LEU A 10 -4.06 1.33 -1.32
CA LEU A 10 -3.63 2.69 -0.96
C LEU A 10 -4.06 3.06 0.47
N SER A 11 -5.30 2.77 0.86
CA SER A 11 -5.81 3.03 2.21
C SER A 11 -5.00 2.29 3.27
N LEU A 12 -4.74 0.99 3.08
CA LEU A 12 -3.93 0.19 4.01
C LEU A 12 -2.48 0.67 4.09
N HIS A 13 -1.89 1.07 2.96
CA HIS A 13 -0.56 1.67 2.92
C HIS A 13 -0.47 2.96 3.74
N LEU A 14 -1.43 3.89 3.57
CA LEU A 14 -1.48 5.14 4.32
C LEU A 14 -1.71 4.90 5.82
N TYR A 15 -2.54 3.93 6.19
CA TYR A 15 -2.77 3.55 7.58
C TYR A 15 -1.48 3.03 8.25
N LYS A 16 -0.73 2.16 7.54
CA LYS A 16 0.58 1.68 7.98
C LYS A 16 1.58 2.84 8.13
N LYS A 17 1.64 3.78 7.17
CA LYS A 17 2.52 4.95 7.23
C LYS A 17 2.22 5.87 8.42
N ALA A 18 0.97 5.91 8.86
CA ALA A 18 0.53 6.60 10.07
C ALA A 18 0.81 5.81 11.38
N GLY A 19 1.53 4.68 11.32
CA GLY A 19 1.83 3.85 12.48
C GLY A 19 0.64 3.03 13.00
N LYS A 20 -0.43 2.90 12.21
CA LYS A 20 -1.64 2.19 12.61
C LYS A 20 -1.68 0.77 12.04
N ASP A 21 -2.34 -0.13 12.76
CA ASP A 21 -2.54 -1.51 12.36
C ASP A 21 -3.68 -1.63 11.32
N GLY A 22 -3.32 -1.86 10.06
CA GLY A 22 -4.26 -2.03 8.95
C GLY A 22 -5.08 -3.33 9.03
N GLN A 23 -4.59 -4.38 9.69
CA GLN A 23 -5.31 -5.67 9.80
C GLN A 23 -6.67 -5.47 10.48
N LYS A 24 -6.72 -4.60 11.51
CA LYS A 24 -7.93 -4.32 12.31
C LYS A 24 -9.07 -3.70 11.52
N ILE A 25 -8.77 -3.00 10.42
CA ILE A 25 -9.76 -2.32 9.59
C ILE A 25 -9.99 -3.01 8.24
N ALA A 26 -9.11 -3.94 7.87
CA ALA A 26 -9.20 -4.63 6.60
C ALA A 26 -10.36 -5.64 6.58
N GLY A 27 -10.74 -6.24 7.70
CA GLY A 27 -11.70 -7.36 7.70
C GLY A 27 -11.14 -8.60 6.99
N HIS A 28 -9.81 -8.76 7.00
CA HIS A 28 -9.14 -9.95 6.48
C HIS A 28 -9.05 -11.04 7.55
N ALA A 29 -9.20 -12.29 7.14
CA ALA A 29 -9.13 -13.44 8.05
C ALA A 29 -7.71 -13.74 8.57
N SER A 30 -6.68 -13.31 7.85
CA SER A 30 -5.28 -13.53 8.24
C SER A 30 -4.41 -12.32 7.96
N GLU A 31 -3.29 -12.21 8.67
CA GLU A 31 -2.29 -11.17 8.43
C GLU A 31 -1.73 -11.23 7.01
N GLY A 32 -1.56 -12.43 6.46
CA GLY A 32 -1.00 -12.63 5.12
C GLY A 32 -1.84 -11.94 4.04
N MET A 33 -3.17 -11.93 4.20
CA MET A 33 -4.06 -11.22 3.29
C MET A 33 -3.82 -9.70 3.32
N THR A 34 -3.64 -9.10 4.50
CA THR A 34 -3.30 -7.66 4.60
C THR A 34 -1.91 -7.37 4.06
N LYS A 35 -0.93 -8.24 4.35
CA LYS A 35 0.43 -8.10 3.83
C LYS A 35 0.45 -8.07 2.30
N ASN A 36 -0.41 -8.84 1.62
CA ASN A 36 -0.51 -8.80 0.15
C ASN A 36 -0.90 -7.43 -0.41
N TYR A 37 -1.78 -6.68 0.27
CA TYR A 37 -2.12 -5.30 -0.12
C TYR A 37 -1.02 -4.28 0.22
N LEU A 38 -0.01 -4.66 1.00
CA LEU A 38 1.10 -3.82 1.38
C LEU A 38 2.37 -4.12 0.57
N ARG A 39 2.34 -5.14 -0.30
CA ARG A 39 3.46 -5.50 -1.19
C ARG A 39 3.65 -4.42 -2.23
N ASP A 40 4.89 -4.29 -2.69
CA ASP A 40 5.28 -3.46 -3.83
C ASP A 40 4.96 -1.95 -3.69
N HIS A 41 4.63 -1.51 -2.47
CA HIS A 41 4.58 -0.10 -2.08
C HIS A 41 5.96 0.49 -1.76
N GLU A 42 7.04 -0.28 -1.92
CA GLU A 42 8.39 0.17 -1.62
C GLU A 42 9.11 0.77 -2.84
N LYS A 43 9.68 1.96 -2.61
CA LYS A 43 10.61 2.75 -3.44
C LYS A 43 10.21 2.98 -4.90
N ILE A 44 9.61 4.15 -5.14
CA ILE A 44 9.79 4.83 -6.43
C ILE A 44 11.28 5.15 -6.58
N VAL A 45 11.95 4.49 -7.54
CA VAL A 45 13.30 4.85 -7.96
C VAL A 45 13.18 6.05 -8.89
N TRP A 46 13.36 7.25 -8.34
CA TRP A 46 13.47 8.45 -9.15
C TRP A 46 14.82 8.44 -9.87
N SER A 47 14.81 8.26 -11.18
CA SER A 47 16.01 8.49 -11.99
C SER A 47 16.17 10.01 -12.18
N GLU A 48 17.39 10.53 -12.03
CA GLU A 48 17.66 11.92 -12.40
C GLU A 48 17.38 12.09 -13.90
N ALA A 49 16.55 13.09 -14.23
CA ALA A 49 16.32 13.45 -15.62
C ALA A 49 17.60 14.09 -16.17
N ILE A 50 18.34 13.36 -17.01
CA ILE A 50 19.43 13.94 -17.80
C ILE A 50 18.79 14.89 -18.81
N ARG A 51 18.93 16.19 -18.57
CA ARG A 51 18.65 17.23 -19.57
C ARG A 51 19.87 17.31 -20.48
N ILE A 52 19.70 16.88 -21.73
CA ILE A 52 20.60 17.16 -22.86
C ILE A 52 20.34 18.55 -23.43
#